data_AF-A0A820IX84-F1
#
_entry.id   AF-A0A820IX84-F1
#
_cell.length_a   1.000
_cell.length_b   1.000
_cell.length_c   1.000
_cell.angle_alpha   90.00
_cell.angle_beta   90.00
_cell.angle_gamma   90.00
#
_symmetry.space_group_name_H-M   'P 1'
#
loop_
_entity.id
_entity.type
_entity.pdbx_description
1 polymer ?
#
loop_
_entity_poly.entity_id
_entity_poly.type
_entity_poly.pdbx_seq_one_letter_code
_entity_poly.pdbx_strand_id
1 'polypeptide(L)'
;LDDGGGGGGFIALDDISFSSQCNNSNAVLPYGTTPRPNGTTTTPVPCSYICNDGTCIEKEKRCNFALDCLQGEDEIDCGKCDFEISTCGWQDDSVGYYIWARRNASSILFMPGDMTTNTTKGFVMTVTEGSGS
;
A
#
# COMPACT_ATOMS: atom_id res chain seq x y z
N LEU A 1 38.55 -9.89 19.04
CA LEU A 1 38.69 -8.57 19.69
C LEU A 1 38.01 -7.48 18.86
N ASP A 2 36.69 -7.37 18.76
CA ASP A 2 35.55 -8.26 19.11
C ASP A 2 34.29 -7.71 18.41
N ASP A 3 33.34 -8.49 17.86
CA ASP A 3 33.41 -9.91 17.48
C ASP A 3 32.54 -10.12 16.19
N GLY A 4 31.64 -11.07 15.91
CA GLY A 4 31.14 -12.26 16.62
C GLY A 4 29.79 -12.80 16.10
N GLY A 5 28.85 -11.90 15.77
CA GLY A 5 27.43 -12.25 15.57
C GLY A 5 26.94 -12.24 14.12
N GLY A 6 26.45 -13.39 13.63
CA GLY A 6 25.82 -13.53 12.31
C GLY A 6 24.39 -13.00 12.23
N GLY A 7 24.23 -11.68 12.30
CA GLY A 7 22.93 -11.01 12.11
C GLY A 7 22.50 -10.96 10.64
N GLY A 8 21.73 -11.94 10.18
CA GLY A 8 21.09 -11.92 8.86
C GLY A 8 20.03 -10.82 8.79
N GLY A 9 20.34 -9.71 8.11
CA GLY A 9 19.38 -8.63 7.88
C GLY A 9 18.33 -9.02 6.84
N PHE A 10 17.06 -9.06 7.26
CA PHE A 10 15.93 -9.26 6.35
C PHE A 10 15.47 -7.92 5.78
N ILE A 11 15.35 -7.85 4.45
CA ILE A 11 14.76 -6.70 3.75
C ILE A 11 13.42 -7.18 3.19
N ALA A 12 12.33 -6.62 3.71
CA ALA A 12 11.03 -6.67 3.04
C ALA A 12 10.97 -5.52 2.03
N LEU A 13 10.52 -5.79 0.82
CA LEU A 13 10.14 -4.79 -0.16
C LEU A 13 8.62 -4.85 -0.31
N ASP A 14 7.96 -3.77 0.08
CA ASP A 14 6.54 -3.54 -0.19
C ASP A 14 6.39 -2.63 -1.43
N ASP A 15 5.17 -2.46 -1.94
CA ASP A 15 4.83 -1.52 -3.02
C ASP A 15 5.58 -1.67 -4.37
N ILE A 16 5.81 -2.91 -4.86
CA ILE A 16 6.28 -3.11 -6.24
C ILE A 16 5.12 -3.07 -7.26
N SER A 17 5.05 -1.99 -8.04
CA SER A 17 4.10 -1.84 -9.15
C SER A 17 4.79 -1.58 -10.49
N PHE A 18 4.53 -2.43 -11.47
CA PHE A 18 5.10 -2.34 -12.82
C PHE A 18 4.04 -1.94 -13.85
N SER A 19 4.38 -0.99 -14.73
CA SER A 19 3.55 -0.72 -15.91
C SER A 19 3.70 -1.84 -16.95
N SER A 20 2.72 -1.99 -17.84
CA SER A 20 2.74 -3.01 -18.91
C SER A 20 3.86 -2.84 -19.95
N GLN A 21 4.62 -1.73 -19.88
CA GLN A 21 5.82 -1.50 -20.69
C GLN A 21 7.12 -1.90 -19.97
N CYS A 22 7.05 -2.28 -18.68
CA CYS A 22 8.21 -2.71 -17.91
C CYS A 22 8.75 -4.03 -18.48
N ASN A 23 9.97 -3.98 -19.01
CA ASN A 23 10.68 -5.13 -19.55
C ASN A 23 12.07 -5.22 -18.90
N ASN A 24 12.56 -6.44 -18.72
CA ASN A 24 13.91 -6.67 -18.20
C ASN A 24 14.96 -6.01 -19.12
N SER A 25 15.80 -5.16 -18.54
CA SER A 25 16.86 -4.45 -19.26
C SER A 25 18.22 -4.77 -18.66
N ASN A 26 19.15 -5.18 -19.51
CA ASN A 26 20.56 -5.36 -19.14
C ASN A 26 21.38 -4.08 -19.34
N ALA A 27 20.73 -2.94 -19.65
CA ALA A 27 21.40 -1.65 -19.72
C ALA A 27 21.72 -1.14 -18.31
N VAL A 28 22.87 -0.47 -18.15
CA VAL A 28 23.20 0.25 -16.91
C VAL A 28 22.15 1.33 -16.69
N LEU A 29 21.47 1.31 -15.53
CA LEU A 29 20.48 2.31 -15.18
C LEU A 29 21.13 3.71 -15.10
N PRO A 30 20.50 4.76 -15.65
CA PRO A 30 21.07 6.10 -15.64
C PRO A 30 21.17 6.64 -14.21
N TYR A 31 22.29 7.30 -13.90
CA TYR A 31 22.48 7.97 -12.60
C TYR A 31 21.57 9.20 -12.49
N GLY A 32 20.53 9.11 -11.66
CA GLY A 32 19.64 10.23 -11.33
C GLY A 32 18.33 9.77 -10.72
N THR A 33 17.51 10.73 -10.29
CA THR A 33 16.09 10.50 -10.05
C THR A 33 15.34 10.48 -11.38
N THR A 34 14.23 9.75 -11.46
CA THR A 34 13.28 9.93 -12.55
C THR A 34 12.68 11.34 -12.46
N PRO A 35 12.65 12.12 -13.56
CA PRO A 35 11.88 13.36 -13.58
C PRO A 35 10.40 13.02 -13.29
N ARG A 36 9.78 13.75 -12.35
CA ARG A 36 8.31 13.73 -12.22
C ARG A 36 7.73 14.05 -13.60
N PRO A 37 6.72 13.32 -14.10
CA PRO A 37 6.05 13.67 -15.35
C PRO A 37 5.62 15.14 -15.30
N ASN A 38 5.96 15.93 -16.34
CA ASN A 38 5.54 17.32 -16.43
C ASN A 38 4.03 17.36 -16.69
N GLY A 39 3.26 17.39 -15.59
CA GLY A 39 1.81 17.49 -15.57
C GLY A 39 1.32 18.87 -16.03
N THR A 40 1.46 19.13 -17.33
CA THR A 40 0.93 20.30 -18.03
C THR A 40 0.04 19.84 -19.18
N THR A 41 -0.93 18.97 -18.86
CA THR A 41 -1.94 18.49 -19.80
C THR A 41 -3.11 19.46 -19.81
N THR A 42 -3.17 20.34 -20.82
CA THR A 42 -4.22 21.39 -20.94
C THR A 42 -5.57 20.83 -21.42
N THR A 43 -6.01 19.72 -20.83
CA THR A 43 -7.33 19.13 -21.02
C THR A 43 -8.27 19.56 -19.90
N PRO A 44 -9.59 19.69 -20.13
CA PRO A 44 -10.54 19.92 -19.05
C PRO A 44 -10.45 18.75 -18.04
N VAL A 45 -10.18 19.09 -16.79
CA VAL A 45 -9.81 18.15 -15.73
C VAL A 45 -10.98 17.18 -15.47
N PRO A 46 -10.81 15.86 -15.68
CA PRO A 46 -11.90 14.92 -15.46
C PRO A 46 -12.11 14.71 -13.96
N CYS A 47 -13.26 15.18 -13.46
CA CYS A 47 -13.67 14.99 -12.08
C CYS A 47 -13.76 13.48 -11.75
N SER A 48 -12.85 12.98 -10.89
CA SER A 48 -12.71 11.55 -10.59
C SER A 48 -12.93 11.19 -9.13
N TYR A 49 -12.81 12.13 -8.20
CA TYR A 49 -13.17 11.96 -6.79
C TYR A 49 -13.74 13.27 -6.25
N ILE A 50 -14.83 13.19 -5.48
CA ILE A 50 -15.54 14.34 -4.91
C ILE A 50 -15.33 14.32 -3.39
N CYS A 51 -14.72 15.38 -2.87
CA CYS A 51 -14.50 15.66 -1.46
C CYS A 51 -15.83 15.92 -0.74
N ASN A 52 -15.86 15.87 0.61
CA ASN A 52 -17.10 16.04 1.37
C ASN A 52 -17.69 17.47 1.31
N ASP A 53 -16.88 18.47 0.96
CA ASP A 53 -17.28 19.85 0.70
C ASP A 53 -17.85 20.07 -0.72
N GLY A 54 -17.78 19.06 -1.59
CA GLY A 54 -18.17 19.14 -3.00
C GLY A 54 -17.04 19.59 -3.95
N THR A 55 -15.83 19.85 -3.45
CA THR A 55 -14.63 20.02 -4.29
C THR A 55 -14.39 18.73 -5.08
N CYS A 56 -14.01 18.83 -6.35
CA CYS A 56 -13.65 17.64 -7.15
C CYS A 56 -12.19 17.66 -7.61
N ILE A 57 -11.55 16.51 -7.49
CA ILE A 57 -10.12 16.31 -7.75
C ILE A 57 -9.87 15.24 -8.82
N GLU A 58 -8.64 15.24 -9.35
CA GLU A 58 -8.11 14.24 -10.27
C GLU A 58 -7.92 12.89 -9.58
N LYS A 59 -7.84 11.80 -10.36
CA LYS A 59 -7.55 10.46 -9.78
C LYS A 59 -6.15 10.43 -9.15
N GLU A 60 -5.21 11.11 -9.80
CA GLU A 60 -3.81 11.29 -9.44
C GLU A 60 -3.62 12.22 -8.22
N LYS A 61 -4.71 12.80 -7.70
CA LYS A 61 -4.74 13.59 -6.48
C LYS A 61 -5.21 12.80 -5.25
N ARG A 62 -5.83 11.64 -5.43
CA ARG A 62 -6.22 10.74 -4.32
C ARG A 62 -5.09 9.75 -4.04
N CYS A 63 -4.71 9.59 -2.77
CA CYS A 63 -3.55 8.82 -2.33
C CYS A 63 -2.21 9.37 -2.87
N ASN A 64 -2.03 10.70 -2.83
CA ASN A 64 -0.80 11.38 -3.23
C ASN A 64 0.04 11.92 -2.06
N PHE A 65 -0.42 11.72 -0.81
CA PHE A 65 0.14 12.22 0.46
C PHE A 65 0.16 13.75 0.62
N ALA A 66 -0.67 14.48 -0.11
CA ALA A 66 -1.01 15.88 0.10
C ALA A 66 -2.52 16.02 0.37
N LEU A 67 -2.93 17.11 1.03
CA LEU A 67 -4.35 17.43 1.20
C LEU A 67 -4.81 18.24 -0.01
N ASP A 68 -5.40 17.58 -1.00
CA ASP A 68 -6.11 18.19 -2.12
C ASP A 68 -7.61 18.38 -1.81
N CYS A 69 -8.18 17.62 -0.86
CA CYS A 69 -9.46 17.90 -0.21
C CYS A 69 -9.33 18.69 1.12
N LEU A 70 -10.40 19.38 1.52
CA LEU A 70 -10.42 20.32 2.65
C LEU A 70 -10.08 19.71 4.03
N GLN A 71 -10.38 18.42 4.26
CA GLN A 71 -10.10 17.71 5.51
C GLN A 71 -9.11 16.55 5.34
N GLY A 72 -8.50 16.40 4.15
CA GLY A 72 -7.63 15.28 3.82
C GLY A 72 -8.38 13.96 3.59
N GLU A 73 -9.67 14.00 3.29
CA GLU A 73 -10.49 12.79 3.05
C GLU A 73 -10.07 11.98 1.81
N ASP A 74 -9.35 12.62 0.90
CA ASP A 74 -8.61 12.03 -0.22
C ASP A 74 -7.48 11.08 0.23
N GLU A 75 -6.96 11.23 1.44
CA GLU A 75 -5.81 10.50 1.98
C GLU A 75 -6.14 9.51 3.13
N ILE A 76 -7.41 9.41 3.56
CA ILE A 76 -7.81 8.58 4.72
C ILE A 76 -7.68 7.06 4.45
N ASP A 77 -7.86 6.62 3.20
CA ASP A 77 -7.82 5.21 2.77
C ASP A 77 -6.65 4.99 1.78
N CYS A 78 -5.43 5.37 2.19
CA CYS A 78 -4.28 5.49 1.28
C CYS A 78 -2.98 4.86 1.84
N GLY A 79 -2.84 3.55 1.60
CA GLY A 79 -1.59 2.79 1.78
C GLY A 79 -1.28 2.45 3.24
N LYS A 80 -1.08 3.46 4.10
CA LYS A 80 -0.66 3.29 5.49
C LYS A 80 -1.79 2.76 6.37
N CYS A 81 -1.98 1.44 6.37
CA CYS A 81 -2.94 0.76 7.21
C CYS A 81 -2.27 0.04 8.39
N ASP A 82 -2.74 0.31 9.61
CA ASP A 82 -2.51 -0.55 10.78
C ASP A 82 -3.52 -1.71 10.88
N PHE A 83 -4.53 -1.69 10.00
CA PHE A 83 -5.67 -2.59 9.96
C PHE A 83 -6.56 -2.57 11.21
N GLU A 84 -6.38 -1.68 12.18
CA GLU A 84 -7.14 -1.67 13.45
C GLU A 84 -8.62 -1.29 13.26
N ILE A 85 -8.91 -0.42 12.29
CA ILE A 85 -10.26 0.10 12.03
C ILE A 85 -10.87 -0.53 10.77
N SER A 86 -10.16 -0.51 9.64
CA SER A 86 -10.64 -0.93 8.32
C SER A 86 -9.55 -1.71 7.56
N THR A 87 -9.73 -1.91 6.25
CA THR A 87 -8.64 -2.30 5.33
C THR A 87 -8.00 -1.08 4.63
N CYS A 88 -8.32 0.15 5.04
CA CYS A 88 -7.79 1.40 4.48
C CYS A 88 -7.84 1.47 2.94
N GLY A 89 -9.00 1.15 2.36
CA GLY A 89 -9.21 1.08 0.91
C GLY A 89 -8.72 -0.20 0.21
N TRP A 90 -7.84 -0.99 0.83
CA TRP A 90 -7.35 -2.25 0.26
C TRP A 90 -8.50 -3.27 0.09
N GLN A 91 -8.48 -3.96 -1.05
CA GLN A 91 -9.44 -4.99 -1.47
C GLN A 91 -8.67 -6.23 -1.91
N ASP A 92 -9.27 -7.41 -1.73
CA ASP A 92 -8.68 -8.68 -2.18
C ASP A 92 -9.04 -8.92 -3.66
N ASP A 93 -8.01 -9.04 -4.50
CA ASP A 93 -8.11 -9.40 -5.93
C ASP A 93 -7.49 -10.79 -6.15
N SER A 94 -7.60 -11.67 -5.14
CA SER A 94 -7.04 -13.02 -5.19
C SER A 94 -7.92 -13.96 -6.01
N VAL A 95 -7.28 -14.89 -6.71
CA VAL A 95 -7.93 -15.88 -7.59
C VAL A 95 -7.67 -17.29 -7.06
N GLY A 96 -8.72 -18.13 -6.99
CA GLY A 96 -8.60 -19.52 -6.56
C GLY A 96 -8.95 -19.79 -5.09
N TYR A 97 -8.06 -20.46 -4.35
CA TYR A 97 -8.36 -21.04 -3.02
C TYR A 97 -7.74 -20.30 -1.81
N TYR A 98 -6.98 -19.24 -2.06
CA TYR A 98 -6.36 -18.43 -1.02
C TYR A 98 -6.73 -16.96 -1.21
N ILE A 99 -7.12 -16.31 -0.12
CA ILE A 99 -7.58 -14.91 -0.09
C ILE A 99 -6.90 -14.12 1.03
N TRP A 100 -6.74 -12.82 0.86
CA TRP A 100 -6.30 -11.92 1.93
C TRP A 100 -7.47 -11.53 2.83
N ALA A 101 -7.47 -12.05 4.05
CA ALA A 101 -8.51 -11.82 5.06
C ALA A 101 -7.98 -11.02 6.25
N ARG A 102 -8.68 -9.93 6.61
CA ARG A 102 -8.49 -9.19 7.87
C ARG A 102 -8.96 -10.07 9.04
N ARG A 103 -8.03 -10.48 9.90
CA ARG A 103 -8.31 -11.34 11.08
C ARG A 103 -7.77 -10.70 12.36
N ASN A 104 -8.36 -11.05 13.50
CA ASN A 104 -7.89 -10.54 14.79
C ASN A 104 -6.59 -11.26 15.18
N ALA A 105 -5.58 -10.51 15.64
CA ALA A 105 -4.27 -11.05 16.03
C ALA A 105 -4.38 -12.18 17.07
N SER A 106 -5.36 -12.10 17.99
CA SER A 106 -5.55 -13.10 19.04
C SER A 106 -6.12 -14.45 18.57
N SER A 107 -6.70 -14.53 17.37
CA SER A 107 -7.23 -15.78 16.80
C SER A 107 -6.29 -16.44 15.78
N ILE A 108 -5.11 -15.86 15.54
CA ILE A 108 -4.07 -16.43 14.67
C ILE A 108 -3.10 -17.24 15.54
N LEU A 109 -3.31 -18.55 15.58
CA LEU A 109 -2.35 -19.47 16.18
C LEU A 109 -0.99 -19.36 15.47
N PHE A 110 0.09 -19.33 16.25
CA PHE A 110 1.49 -19.19 15.81
C PHE A 110 1.92 -17.81 15.27
N MET A 111 1.15 -16.72 15.45
CA MET A 111 1.70 -15.38 15.26
C MET A 111 2.57 -14.97 16.46
N PRO A 112 3.88 -14.68 16.30
CA PRO A 112 4.80 -14.35 17.41
C PRO A 112 4.67 -12.87 17.84
N GLY A 113 3.44 -12.43 18.11
CA GLY A 113 3.06 -11.02 18.17
C GLY A 113 2.95 -10.40 16.77
N ASP A 114 2.25 -9.27 16.68
CA ASP A 114 2.35 -8.41 15.51
C ASP A 114 3.69 -7.66 15.50
N MET A 115 4.25 -7.41 14.31
CA MET A 115 5.52 -6.67 14.20
C MET A 115 5.34 -5.14 14.39
N THR A 116 4.09 -4.68 14.49
CA THR A 116 3.67 -3.28 14.58
C THR A 116 3.49 -2.77 16.01
N THR A 117 2.94 -3.56 16.93
CA THR A 117 2.72 -3.19 18.34
C THR A 117 3.43 -4.11 19.34
N ASN A 118 3.97 -5.25 18.91
CA ASN A 118 4.48 -6.33 19.79
C ASN A 118 3.40 -6.81 20.77
N THR A 119 2.17 -6.95 20.28
CA THR A 119 1.04 -7.50 21.05
C THR A 119 0.28 -8.57 20.25
N THR A 120 -0.57 -9.32 20.95
CA THR A 120 -1.54 -10.24 20.34
C THR A 120 -2.93 -9.61 20.24
N LYS A 121 -3.02 -8.29 20.24
CA LYS A 121 -4.27 -7.52 20.20
C LYS A 121 -4.29 -6.66 18.94
N GLY A 122 -5.46 -6.54 18.34
CA GLY A 122 -5.65 -5.82 17.10
C GLY A 122 -6.04 -6.74 15.94
N PHE A 123 -5.84 -6.27 14.72
CA PHE A 123 -6.19 -6.93 13.47
C PHE A 123 -5.02 -6.86 12.48
N VAL A 124 -4.89 -7.90 11.67
CA VAL A 124 -3.84 -8.02 10.64
C VAL A 124 -4.42 -8.67 9.39
N MET A 125 -3.81 -8.41 8.24
CA MET A 125 -4.12 -9.14 7.01
C MET A 125 -3.40 -10.49 7.01
N THR A 126 -4.12 -11.54 6.61
CA THR A 126 -3.60 -12.91 6.54
C THR A 126 -4.07 -13.62 5.28
N VAL A 127 -3.17 -14.34 4.61
CA VAL A 127 -3.57 -15.29 3.57
C VAL A 127 -4.24 -16.48 4.25
N THR A 128 -5.49 -16.77 3.88
CA THR A 128 -6.23 -17.93 4.41
C THR A 128 -7.08 -18.61 3.34
N GLU A 129 -7.49 -19.85 3.62
CA GLU A 129 -8.34 -20.65 2.74
C GLU A 129 -9.70 -19.96 2.54
N GLY A 130 -10.10 -19.81 1.27
CA GLY A 130 -11.35 -19.15 0.86
C GLY A 130 -11.44 -19.06 -0.66
N SER A 131 -12.65 -18.86 -1.18
CA SER A 131 -12.85 -18.68 -2.62
C SER A 131 -12.49 -17.25 -3.03
N GLY A 132 -11.40 -17.10 -3.77
CA GLY A 132 -11.12 -15.92 -4.57
C GLY A 132 -12.03 -15.81 -5.78
N SER A 133 -11.78 -14.79 -6.61
CA SER A 133 -12.53 -14.49 -7.85
C SER A 133 -12.21 -15.45 -9.00
#